data_AF-A0AAD5M9L3-F1
#
_entry.id   AF-A0AAD5M9L3-F1
#
_cell.length_a   1.000
_cell.length_b   1.000
_cell.length_c   1.000
_cell.angle_alpha   90.00
_cell.angle_beta   90.00
_cell.angle_gamma   90.00
#
_symmetry.space_group_name_H-M   'P 1'
#
loop_
_entity.id
_entity.type
_entity.pdbx_description
1 polymer ?
#
loop_
_entity_poly.entity_id
_entity_poly.type
_entity_poly.pdbx_seq_one_letter_code
_entity_poly.pdbx_strand_id
1 'polypeptide(L)'
;MCVVQDEVLLLFMLVVQCVAGLPVMALMKLCGVAYALLFVFGFGISVSVAFAPHLRWCCSSFKYFINEYGICLFWMTHLALLSLSSYTLYIFLIPFVKSDNFMTFCVKHKLYSNLTKTGCDSLQGTLCLYALSLVSLTIANLASSYLLLLGSRITRRIWSDVPHELLKNDGTA
;
A
#
# COMPACT_ATOMS: atom_id res chain seq x y z
N MET A 1 11.60 -25.19 7.77
CA MET A 1 11.84 -23.77 8.11
C MET A 1 11.46 -22.90 6.91
N CYS A 2 10.18 -22.54 6.75
CA CYS A 2 9.68 -21.74 5.60
C CYS A 2 8.70 -20.64 6.04
N VAL A 3 8.62 -20.36 7.35
CA VAL A 3 7.59 -19.50 7.98
C VAL A 3 8.05 -18.05 8.17
N VAL A 4 9.18 -17.64 7.60
CA VAL A 4 9.69 -16.25 7.73
C VAL A 4 9.83 -15.58 6.36
N GLN A 5 9.70 -16.35 5.27
CA GLN A 5 9.94 -15.83 3.93
C GLN A 5 8.82 -14.93 3.44
N ASP A 6 7.55 -15.27 3.72
CA ASP A 6 6.40 -14.49 3.25
C ASP A 6 6.24 -13.19 4.07
N GLU A 7 6.54 -13.24 5.36
CA GLU A 7 6.48 -12.14 6.32
C GLU A 7 7.59 -11.11 6.04
N VAL A 8 8.81 -11.57 5.79
CA VAL A 8 9.93 -10.70 5.37
C VAL A 8 9.69 -10.12 3.97
N LEU A 9 9.15 -10.92 3.05
CA LEU A 9 8.81 -10.44 1.71
C LEU A 9 7.69 -9.39 1.75
N LEU A 10 6.71 -9.55 2.65
CA LEU A 10 5.67 -8.56 2.91
C LEU A 10 6.27 -7.24 3.43
N LEU A 11 7.20 -7.30 4.39
CA LEU A 11 7.92 -6.10 4.86
C LEU A 11 8.70 -5.41 3.74
N PHE A 12 9.43 -6.18 2.92
CA PHE A 12 10.15 -5.65 1.78
C PHE A 12 9.21 -4.96 0.79
N MET A 13 8.07 -5.57 0.48
CA MET A 13 7.09 -5.01 -0.45
C MET A 13 6.41 -3.76 0.11
N LEU A 14 6.19 -3.66 1.42
CA LEU A 14 5.73 -2.42 2.06
C LEU A 14 6.76 -1.29 1.92
N VAL A 15 8.06 -1.58 2.05
CA VAL A 15 9.13 -0.60 1.81
C VAL A 15 9.13 -0.15 0.36
N VAL A 16 9.03 -1.09 -0.59
CA VAL A 16 8.92 -0.78 -2.02
C VAL A 16 7.71 0.13 -2.28
N GLN A 17 6.54 -0.20 -1.74
CA GLN A 17 5.32 0.60 -1.88
C GLN A 17 5.50 2.00 -1.29
N CYS A 18 6.16 2.13 -0.13
CA CYS A 18 6.45 3.42 0.51
C CYS A 18 7.29 4.32 -0.41
N VAL A 19 8.43 3.80 -0.86
CA VAL A 19 9.37 4.52 -1.73
C VAL A 19 8.70 4.87 -3.05
N ALA A 20 7.95 3.92 -3.62
CA ALA A 20 7.23 4.10 -4.86
C ALA A 20 6.07 5.12 -4.75
N GLY A 21 5.54 5.36 -3.55
CA GLY A 21 4.51 6.35 -3.27
C GLY A 21 5.03 7.77 -3.02
N LEU A 22 6.34 7.96 -2.77
CA LEU A 22 6.93 9.28 -2.49
C LEU A 22 6.62 10.34 -3.55
N PRO A 23 6.62 10.04 -4.86
CA PRO A 23 6.30 11.06 -5.86
C PRO A 23 4.85 11.56 -5.77
N VAL A 24 3.90 10.70 -5.40
CA VAL A 24 2.51 11.10 -5.15
C VAL A 24 2.44 12.06 -3.98
N MET A 25 3.15 11.72 -2.89
CA MET A 25 3.25 12.56 -1.70
C MET A 25 3.89 13.91 -2.02
N ALA A 26 4.93 13.93 -2.86
CA ALA A 26 5.63 15.14 -3.24
C ALA A 26 4.79 16.05 -4.15
N LEU A 27 4.17 15.48 -5.20
CA LEU A 27 3.57 16.24 -6.30
C LEU A 27 2.09 16.57 -6.09
N MET A 28 1.32 15.71 -5.41
CA MET A 28 -0.12 15.89 -5.24
C MET A 28 -0.43 16.14 -3.77
N LYS A 29 -0.85 17.36 -3.40
CA LYS A 29 -1.09 17.69 -1.99
C LYS A 29 -2.19 16.83 -1.34
N LEU A 30 -3.39 16.81 -1.93
CA LEU A 30 -4.54 16.10 -1.34
C LEU A 30 -4.36 14.58 -1.42
N CYS A 31 -4.03 14.05 -2.61
CA CYS A 31 -3.80 12.62 -2.80
C CYS A 31 -2.54 12.14 -2.09
N GLY A 32 -1.52 12.98 -1.93
CA GLY A 32 -0.32 12.69 -1.17
C GLY A 32 -0.61 12.50 0.32
N VAL A 33 -1.39 13.38 0.93
CA VAL A 33 -1.83 13.22 2.33
C VAL A 33 -2.68 11.97 2.49
N ALA A 34 -3.64 11.74 1.59
CA ALA A 34 -4.48 10.54 1.62
C ALA A 34 -3.64 9.26 1.49
N TYR A 35 -2.66 9.26 0.57
CA TYR A 35 -1.75 8.14 0.37
C TYR A 35 -0.91 7.87 1.62
N ALA A 36 -0.33 8.92 2.24
CA ALA A 36 0.46 8.79 3.45
C ALA A 36 -0.35 8.19 4.61
N LEU A 37 -1.58 8.67 4.83
CA LEU A 37 -2.47 8.17 5.89
C LEU A 37 -2.84 6.70 5.65
N LEU A 38 -3.26 6.37 4.43
CA LEU A 38 -3.61 4.99 4.06
C LEU A 38 -2.38 4.06 4.15
N PHE A 39 -1.20 4.55 3.78
CA PHE A 39 0.03 3.76 3.87
C PHE A 39 0.41 3.49 5.32
N VAL A 40 0.40 4.50 6.21
CA VAL A 40 0.72 4.31 7.63
C VAL A 40 -0.27 3.37 8.30
N PHE A 41 -1.58 3.55 8.04
CA PHE A 41 -2.61 2.65 8.55
C PHE A 41 -2.43 1.21 8.01
N GLY A 42 -2.23 1.10 6.69
CA GLY A 42 -2.01 -0.19 6.02
C GLY A 42 -0.75 -0.90 6.49
N PHE A 43 0.34 -0.17 6.73
CA PHE A 43 1.57 -0.70 7.30
C PHE A 43 1.32 -1.33 8.67
N GLY A 44 0.66 -0.59 9.58
CA GLY A 44 0.32 -1.07 10.91
C GLY A 44 -0.52 -2.35 10.87
N ILE A 45 -1.56 -2.36 10.04
CA ILE A 45 -2.41 -3.54 9.86
C ILE A 45 -1.64 -4.72 9.24
N SER A 46 -0.80 -4.46 8.22
CA SER A 46 -0.04 -5.50 7.53
C SER A 46 0.96 -6.20 8.44
N VAL A 47 1.70 -5.42 9.23
CA VAL A 47 2.62 -5.96 10.25
C VAL A 47 1.83 -6.70 11.33
N SER A 48 0.71 -6.14 11.79
CA SER A 48 -0.13 -6.78 12.80
C SER A 48 -0.67 -8.13 12.33
N VAL A 49 -1.16 -8.22 11.10
CA VAL A 49 -1.69 -9.46 10.50
C VAL A 49 -0.57 -10.49 10.28
N ALA A 50 0.58 -10.07 9.74
CA ALA A 50 1.70 -10.96 9.47
C ALA A 50 2.32 -11.55 10.75
N PHE A 51 2.43 -10.76 11.81
CA PHE A 51 3.11 -11.17 13.05
C PHE A 51 2.17 -11.55 14.19
N ALA A 52 0.84 -11.42 14.03
CA ALA A 52 -0.16 -11.86 15.01
C ALA A 52 0.05 -13.30 15.51
N PRO A 53 0.41 -14.31 14.67
CA PRO A 53 0.65 -15.67 15.14
C PRO A 53 1.81 -15.77 16.14
N HIS A 54 2.81 -14.88 16.04
CA HIS A 54 3.97 -14.84 16.92
C HIS A 54 3.70 -14.11 18.24
N LEU A 55 2.70 -13.24 18.28
CA LEU A 55 2.31 -12.47 19.48
C LEU A 55 1.31 -13.20 20.38
N ARG A 56 1.08 -14.50 20.13
CA ARG A 56 0.06 -15.37 20.78
C ARG A 56 0.09 -15.36 22.31
N TRP A 57 1.25 -15.10 22.90
CA TRP A 57 1.48 -15.16 24.35
C TRP A 57 1.25 -13.82 25.07
N CYS A 58 1.28 -12.69 24.36
CA CYS A 58 1.28 -11.38 24.99
C CYS A 58 -0.12 -10.76 25.08
N CYS A 59 -1.01 -11.00 24.10
CA CYS A 59 -2.34 -10.38 24.04
C CYS A 59 -3.39 -11.28 23.34
N SER A 60 -4.22 -12.00 24.09
CA SER A 60 -5.29 -12.85 23.52
C SER A 60 -6.39 -12.06 22.81
N SER A 61 -6.81 -10.92 23.37
CA SER A 61 -7.84 -10.04 22.76
C SER A 61 -7.38 -9.43 21.44
N PHE A 62 -6.08 -9.07 21.33
CA PHE A 62 -5.49 -8.54 20.10
C PHE A 62 -5.50 -9.60 18.98
N LYS A 63 -5.15 -10.85 19.32
CA LYS A 63 -5.21 -11.96 18.37
C LYS A 63 -6.62 -12.18 17.84
N TYR A 64 -7.64 -12.13 18.71
CA TYR A 64 -9.03 -12.30 18.32
C TYR A 64 -9.48 -11.21 17.34
N PHE A 65 -9.23 -9.95 17.67
CA PHE A 65 -9.56 -8.81 16.81
C PHE A 65 -8.87 -8.87 15.44
N ILE A 66 -7.57 -9.20 15.40
CA ILE A 66 -6.82 -9.31 14.14
C ILE A 66 -7.32 -10.49 13.29
N ASN A 67 -7.69 -11.61 13.91
CA ASN A 67 -8.19 -12.77 13.18
C ASN A 67 -9.58 -12.52 12.58
N GLU A 68 -10.43 -11.74 13.26
CA GLU A 68 -11.80 -11.48 12.82
C GLU A 68 -11.89 -10.31 11.82
N TYR A 69 -11.21 -9.19 12.10
CA TYR A 69 -11.31 -7.98 11.28
C TYR A 69 -10.02 -7.60 10.55
N GLY A 70 -8.86 -8.06 11.03
CA GLY A 70 -7.55 -7.62 10.51
C GLY A 70 -7.35 -7.94 9.04
N ILE A 71 -7.82 -9.10 8.58
CA ILE A 71 -7.75 -9.49 7.16
C ILE A 71 -8.64 -8.56 6.32
N CYS A 72 -9.90 -8.34 6.71
CA CYS A 72 -10.79 -7.45 5.97
C CYS A 72 -10.21 -6.03 5.87
N LEU A 73 -9.71 -5.49 6.97
CA LEU A 73 -9.05 -4.18 7.01
C LEU A 73 -7.78 -4.14 6.14
N PHE A 74 -6.98 -5.20 6.14
CA PHE A 74 -5.81 -5.33 5.27
C PHE A 74 -6.21 -5.21 3.79
N TRP A 75 -7.20 -6.00 3.37
CA TRP A 75 -7.68 -6.00 1.98
C TRP A 75 -8.25 -4.65 1.58
N MET A 76 -9.12 -4.07 2.40
CA MET A 76 -9.73 -2.77 2.12
C MET A 76 -8.67 -1.67 2.00
N THR A 77 -7.67 -1.68 2.87
CA THR A 77 -6.61 -0.66 2.85
C THR A 77 -5.72 -0.78 1.61
N HIS A 78 -5.30 -1.99 1.24
CA HIS A 78 -4.46 -2.19 0.05
C HIS A 78 -5.22 -2.01 -1.26
N LEU A 79 -6.52 -2.32 -1.30
CA LEU A 79 -7.39 -1.97 -2.43
C LEU A 79 -7.58 -0.45 -2.55
N ALA A 80 -7.74 0.26 -1.42
CA ALA A 80 -7.82 1.71 -1.42
C ALA A 80 -6.50 2.35 -1.89
N LEU A 81 -5.35 1.84 -1.43
CA LEU A 81 -4.03 2.28 -1.90
C LEU A 81 -3.88 2.06 -3.41
N LEU A 82 -4.20 0.85 -3.90
CA LEU A 82 -4.17 0.51 -5.33
C LEU A 82 -5.09 1.41 -6.17
N SER A 83 -6.31 1.67 -5.69
CA SER A 83 -7.27 2.58 -6.32
C SER A 83 -6.70 4.00 -6.41
N LEU A 84 -6.18 4.53 -5.31
CA LEU A 84 -5.65 5.89 -5.24
C LEU A 84 -4.41 6.08 -6.12
N SER A 85 -3.48 5.12 -6.12
CA SER A 85 -2.29 5.15 -6.99
C SER A 85 -2.67 4.98 -8.47
N SER A 86 -3.64 4.13 -8.79
CA SER A 86 -4.15 3.98 -10.16
C SER A 86 -4.84 5.25 -10.66
N TYR A 87 -5.65 5.90 -9.81
CA TYR A 87 -6.28 7.18 -10.11
C TYR A 87 -5.24 8.29 -10.35
N THR A 88 -4.22 8.36 -9.50
CA THR A 88 -3.15 9.36 -9.64
C THR A 88 -2.33 9.11 -10.91
N LEU A 89 -2.02 7.85 -11.22
CA LEU A 89 -1.35 7.45 -12.46
C LEU A 89 -2.18 7.85 -13.69
N TYR A 90 -3.50 7.61 -13.66
CA TYR A 90 -4.38 8.04 -14.73
C TYR A 90 -4.34 9.57 -14.94
N ILE A 91 -4.41 10.35 -13.87
CA ILE A 91 -4.28 11.82 -13.96
C ILE A 91 -2.96 12.20 -14.62
N PHE A 92 -1.84 11.57 -14.22
CA PHE A 92 -0.53 11.89 -14.79
C PHE A 92 -0.39 11.46 -16.25
N LEU A 93 -1.22 10.54 -16.74
CA LEU A 93 -1.24 10.15 -18.15
C LEU A 93 -2.07 11.09 -19.05
N ILE A 94 -2.97 11.91 -18.49
CA ILE A 94 -3.86 12.79 -19.25
C ILE A 94 -3.12 13.67 -20.29
N PRO A 95 -2.00 14.35 -19.95
CA PRO A 95 -1.30 15.21 -20.91
C PRO A 95 -0.83 14.45 -22.16
N PHE A 96 -0.46 13.17 -22.02
CA PHE A 96 -0.01 12.34 -23.13
C PHE A 96 -1.17 11.80 -23.98
N VAL A 97 -2.32 11.52 -23.35
CA VAL A 97 -3.48 10.95 -24.05
C VAL A 97 -4.27 12.03 -24.79
N LYS A 98 -4.42 13.23 -24.20
CA LYS A 98 -5.25 14.31 -24.77
C LYS A 98 -4.46 15.38 -25.54
N SER A 99 -3.13 15.26 -25.61
CA SER A 99 -2.24 16.29 -26.18
C SER A 99 -2.50 17.69 -25.58
N ASP A 100 -2.92 17.73 -24.31
CA ASP A 100 -3.17 18.98 -23.60
C ASP A 100 -1.85 19.68 -23.27
N ASN A 101 -1.83 21.00 -23.36
CA ASN A 101 -0.66 21.79 -23.02
C ASN A 101 -0.34 21.62 -21.52
N PHE A 102 0.87 21.12 -21.19
CA PHE A 102 1.25 20.72 -19.82
C PHE A 102 1.05 21.85 -18.81
N MET A 103 1.32 23.09 -19.21
CA MET A 103 1.14 24.27 -18.37
C MET A 103 -0.32 24.45 -17.93
N THR A 104 -1.26 24.33 -18.86
CA THR A 104 -2.70 24.40 -18.59
C THR A 104 -3.15 23.26 -17.67
N PHE A 105 -2.62 22.05 -17.89
CA PHE A 105 -2.88 20.90 -17.03
C PHE A 105 -2.36 21.10 -15.60
N CYS A 106 -1.14 21.61 -15.46
CA CYS A 106 -0.47 21.84 -14.18
C CYS A 106 -1.23 22.87 -13.31
N VAL A 107 -1.71 23.96 -13.91
CA VAL A 107 -2.55 24.95 -13.23
C VAL A 107 -3.90 24.37 -12.85
N LYS A 108 -4.56 23.65 -13.77
CA LYS A 108 -5.88 23.04 -13.55
C LYS A 108 -5.90 22.03 -12.39
N HIS A 109 -4.84 21.24 -12.26
CA HIS A 109 -4.70 20.24 -11.19
C HIS A 109 -3.93 20.77 -9.97
N LYS A 110 -3.62 22.08 -9.94
CA LYS A 110 -2.89 22.75 -8.85
C LYS A 110 -1.55 22.11 -8.50
N LEU A 111 -0.89 21.51 -9.49
CA LEU A 111 0.42 20.84 -9.34
C LEU A 111 1.55 21.83 -8.97
N TYR A 112 1.36 23.12 -9.24
CA TYR A 112 2.28 24.19 -8.80
C TYR A 112 2.31 24.39 -7.27
N SER A 113 1.27 23.95 -6.55
CA SER A 113 1.18 24.03 -5.09
C SER A 113 1.57 22.69 -4.45
N ASN A 114 2.62 22.07 -4.99
CA ASN A 114 3.17 20.81 -4.49
C ASN A 114 4.05 21.03 -3.25
N LEU A 115 4.38 19.93 -2.56
CA LEU A 115 5.20 19.97 -1.35
C LEU A 115 6.68 20.29 -1.63
N THR A 116 7.13 20.07 -2.86
CA THR A 116 8.49 20.39 -3.31
C THR A 116 8.66 21.86 -3.73
N LYS A 117 7.58 22.66 -3.70
CA LYS A 117 7.52 24.05 -4.18
C LYS A 117 8.01 24.23 -5.61
N THR A 118 7.94 23.18 -6.42
CA THR A 118 8.41 23.17 -7.80
C THR A 118 7.33 23.78 -8.69
N GLY A 119 7.67 24.86 -9.41
CA GLY A 119 6.76 25.50 -10.37
C GLY A 119 6.49 24.64 -11.61
N CYS A 120 5.42 24.93 -12.34
CA CYS A 120 5.02 24.18 -13.54
C CYS A 120 6.09 24.17 -14.64
N ASP A 121 6.82 25.28 -14.82
CA ASP A 121 7.91 25.38 -15.80
C ASP A 121 9.07 24.43 -15.49
N SER A 122 9.38 24.31 -14.19
CA SER A 122 10.41 23.38 -13.73
C SER A 122 9.90 21.94 -13.79
N LEU A 123 8.62 21.65 -13.52
CA LEU A 123 8.06 20.31 -13.76
C LEU A 123 8.12 19.90 -15.23
N GLN A 124 7.89 20.84 -16.15
CA GLN A 124 7.96 20.60 -17.59
C GLN A 124 9.40 20.38 -18.07
N GLY A 125 10.34 21.22 -17.62
CA GLY A 125 11.77 21.06 -17.90
C GLY A 125 12.39 19.83 -17.24
N THR A 126 11.83 19.41 -16.10
CA THR A 126 12.20 18.18 -15.39
C THR A 126 11.27 17.05 -15.80
N LEU A 127 11.20 16.79 -17.11
CA LEU A 127 10.53 15.62 -17.69
C LEU A 127 10.91 14.33 -16.94
N CYS A 128 12.13 14.29 -16.41
CA CYS A 128 12.65 13.24 -15.52
C CYS A 128 11.81 13.04 -14.26
N LEU A 129 11.41 14.09 -13.53
CA LEU A 129 10.66 13.97 -12.27
C LEU A 129 9.24 13.46 -12.53
N TYR A 130 8.62 13.95 -13.61
CA TYR A 130 7.30 13.49 -14.03
C TYR A 130 7.31 12.03 -14.53
N ALA A 131 8.30 11.66 -15.34
CA ALA A 131 8.50 10.29 -15.81
C ALA A 131 8.82 9.32 -14.66
N LEU A 132 9.70 9.71 -13.73
CA LEU A 132 9.98 8.96 -12.52
C LEU A 132 8.71 8.75 -11.70
N SER A 133 7.85 9.77 -11.62
CA SER A 133 6.57 9.66 -10.90
C SER A 133 5.65 8.62 -11.53
N LEU A 134 5.59 8.56 -12.86
CA LEU A 134 4.81 7.55 -13.58
C LEU A 134 5.34 6.14 -13.33
N VAL A 135 6.65 5.92 -13.47
CA VAL A 135 7.29 4.61 -13.22
C VAL A 135 7.12 4.18 -11.78
N SER A 136 7.30 5.11 -10.85
CA SER A 136 7.15 4.89 -9.42
C SER A 136 5.70 4.49 -9.08
N LEU A 137 4.71 5.17 -9.65
CA LEU A 137 3.30 4.83 -9.47
C LEU A 137 2.93 3.46 -10.03
N THR A 138 3.49 3.05 -11.17
CA THR A 138 3.30 1.67 -11.68
C THR A 138 3.90 0.64 -10.74
N ILE A 139 5.09 0.89 -10.20
CA ILE A 139 5.72 0.02 -9.20
C ILE A 139 4.84 -0.04 -7.94
N ALA A 140 4.28 1.08 -7.48
CA ALA A 140 3.37 1.11 -6.32
C ALA A 140 2.09 0.30 -6.55
N ASN A 141 1.54 0.32 -7.77
CA ASN A 141 0.40 -0.52 -8.15
C ASN A 141 0.76 -2.02 -8.15
N LEU A 142 1.92 -2.37 -8.70
CA LEU A 142 2.42 -3.74 -8.70
C LEU A 142 2.72 -4.25 -7.28
N ALA A 143 3.30 -3.40 -6.42
CA ALA A 143 3.53 -3.72 -5.03
C ALA A 143 2.21 -3.94 -4.28
N SER A 144 1.23 -3.06 -4.47
CA SER A 144 -0.10 -3.19 -3.85
C SER A 144 -0.81 -4.48 -4.27
N SER A 145 -0.78 -4.83 -5.57
CA SER A 145 -1.40 -6.07 -6.05
C SER A 145 -0.67 -7.31 -5.54
N TYR A 146 0.66 -7.27 -5.46
CA TYR A 146 1.44 -8.36 -4.89
C TYR A 146 1.22 -8.53 -3.39
N LEU A 147 1.08 -7.43 -2.64
CA LEU A 147 0.74 -7.46 -1.22
C LEU A 147 -0.63 -8.10 -0.96
N LEU A 148 -1.63 -7.85 -1.81
CA LEU A 148 -2.92 -8.55 -1.74
C LEU A 148 -2.78 -10.07 -1.93
N LEU A 149 -1.94 -10.50 -2.88
CA LEU A 149 -1.63 -11.91 -3.10
C LEU A 149 -0.89 -12.54 -1.91
N LEU A 150 0.12 -11.85 -1.36
CA LEU A 150 0.85 -12.30 -0.17
C LEU A 150 -0.05 -12.39 1.05
N GLY A 151 -0.86 -11.37 1.31
CA GLY A 151 -1.83 -11.36 2.41
C GLY A 151 -2.82 -12.52 2.30
N SER A 152 -3.25 -12.87 1.08
CA SER A 152 -4.08 -14.05 0.84
C SER A 152 -3.38 -15.35 1.24
N ARG A 153 -2.09 -15.50 0.90
CA ARG A 153 -1.29 -16.70 1.22
C ARG A 153 -1.06 -16.84 2.72
N ILE A 154 -0.65 -15.74 3.38
CA ILE A 154 -0.44 -15.69 4.83
C ILE A 154 -1.76 -16.03 5.55
N THR A 155 -2.87 -15.45 5.11
CA THR A 155 -4.20 -15.74 5.67
C THR A 155 -4.56 -17.22 5.56
N ARG A 156 -4.44 -17.83 4.37
CA ARG A 156 -4.77 -19.25 4.19
C ARG A 156 -3.93 -20.15 5.10
N ARG A 157 -2.64 -19.83 5.28
CA ARG A 157 -1.73 -20.57 6.16
C ARG A 157 -2.17 -20.47 7.62
N ILE A 158 -2.49 -19.26 8.09
CA ILE A 158 -2.98 -19.06 9.46
C ILE A 158 -4.27 -19.85 9.69
N TRP A 159 -5.21 -19.80 8.74
CA TRP A 159 -6.49 -20.52 8.85
C TRP A 159 -6.35 -22.04 8.72
N SER A 160 -5.36 -22.57 7.99
CA SER A 160 -5.10 -24.01 7.94
C SER A 160 -4.49 -24.57 9.23
N ASP A 161 -3.78 -23.74 9.99
CA ASP A 161 -3.15 -24.13 11.24
C ASP A 161 -4.12 -24.08 12.45
N VAL A 162 -5.22 -23.32 12.34
CA VAL A 162 -6.27 -23.20 13.38
C VAL A 162 -7.09 -24.49 13.63
N PRO A 163 -7.55 -25.27 12.63
CA PRO A 163 -8.39 -26.44 12.89
C PRO A 163 -7.72 -27.54 13.71
N HIS A 164 -6.38 -27.61 13.75
CA HIS A 164 -5.66 -28.64 14.52
C HIS A 164 -5.52 -28.33 16.02
N GLU A 165 -5.65 -27.07 16.44
CA GLU A 165 -5.59 -26.72 17.87
C GLU A 165 -6.94 -26.83 18.59
N LEU A 166 -8.06 -26.61 17.88
CA LEU A 166 -9.40 -26.78 18.46
C LEU A 166 -9.72 -28.26 18.73
N LEU A 167 -9.30 -29.17 17.85
CA LEU A 167 -9.48 -30.61 18.03
C LEU A 167 -8.58 -31.23 19.10
N LYS A 168 -7.52 -30.54 19.55
CA LYS A 168 -6.60 -31.06 20.58
C LYS A 168 -7.07 -30.74 22.00
N ASN A 169 -7.94 -29.74 22.17
CA ASN A 169 -8.47 -29.34 23.48
C ASN A 169 -9.82 -30.03 23.84
N ASP A 170 -10.50 -30.68 22.90
CA ASP A 170 -11.71 -31.49 23.18
C ASP A 170 -11.39 -32.93 23.62
N GLY A 171 -10.11 -33.27 23.82
CA GLY A 171 -9.64 -34.62 24.18
C GLY A 171 -9.24 -34.83 25.64
N THR A 172 -9.40 -33.83 26.51
CA THR A 172 -9.12 -33.97 27.95
C THR A 172 -10.19 -33.25 28.78
N ALA A 173 -11.29 -33.94 29.04
CA ALA A 173 -12.17 -33.74 30.17
C ALA A 173 -12.62 -35.11 30.69
#